data_AF-A0A7X4E951-F1
#
_entry.id   AF-A0A7X4E951-F1
#
_cell.length_a   1.000
_cell.length_b   1.000
_cell.length_c   1.000
_cell.angle_alpha   90.00
_cell.angle_beta   90.00
_cell.angle_gamma   90.00
#
_symmetry.space_group_name_H-M   'P 1'
#
loop_
_entity.id
_entity.type
_entity.pdbx_description
1 polymer ?
#
loop_
_entity_poly.entity_id
_entity_poly.type
_entity_poly.pdbx_seq_one_letter_code
_entity_poly.pdbx_strand_id
1 'polypeptide(L)'
;MERRHTGKKVLAIVLLLGAAFWAGMYLGQQSPEEIQRQFQELSQEVVDQTVGLVETDLLVQKKVLQAASGFLNGKSKVMDGNPDEAIAELEKTLDYLGEAIKISPGGDISDALLDTMTNIGDLRRSLTDGQAVSPDTWEEAQEKLEALLQET
;
A
#
# COMPACT_ATOMS: atom_id res chain seq x y z
N MET A 1 4.48 -21.38 49.85
CA MET A 1 5.35 -21.40 48.65
C MET A 1 4.51 -21.14 47.42
N GLU A 2 4.83 -20.28 46.46
CA GLU A 2 5.62 -19.05 46.44
C GLU A 2 5.16 -18.36 45.14
N ARG A 3 4.41 -17.26 45.25
CA ARG A 3 3.88 -16.52 44.10
C ARG A 3 5.02 -15.71 43.47
N ARG A 4 5.88 -16.35 42.67
CA ARG A 4 7.03 -15.71 41.99
C ARG A 4 6.96 -15.71 40.46
N HIS A 5 5.78 -15.92 39.86
CA HIS A 5 5.64 -15.83 38.39
C HIS A 5 5.14 -14.48 37.86
N THR A 6 4.76 -13.55 38.74
CA THR A 6 4.16 -12.28 38.32
C THR A 6 5.21 -11.24 37.89
N GLY A 7 6.44 -11.30 38.43
CA GLY A 7 7.47 -10.27 38.18
C GLY A 7 7.93 -10.15 36.72
N LYS A 8 8.10 -11.28 36.01
CA LYS A 8 8.51 -11.28 34.59
C LYS A 8 7.41 -10.75 33.66
N LYS A 9 6.15 -11.00 34.02
CA LYS A 9 4.97 -10.50 33.27
C LYS A 9 4.84 -9.00 33.43
N VAL A 10 5.06 -8.48 34.64
CA VAL A 10 5.06 -7.04 34.90
C VAL A 10 6.18 -6.34 34.13
N LEU A 11 7.38 -6.93 34.07
CA LEU A 11 8.48 -6.38 33.28
C LEU A 11 8.17 -6.34 31.76
N ALA A 12 7.57 -7.40 31.22
CA ALA A 12 7.13 -7.42 29.83
C ALA A 12 6.08 -6.36 29.54
N ILE A 13 5.14 -6.15 30.46
CA ILE A 13 4.10 -5.11 30.34
C ILE A 13 4.74 -3.71 30.38
N VAL A 14 5.71 -3.47 31.25
CA VAL A 14 6.39 -2.16 31.34
C VAL A 14 7.21 -1.87 30.08
N LEU A 15 7.86 -2.87 29.50
CA LEU A 15 8.56 -2.72 28.22
C LEU A 15 7.61 -2.44 27.05
N LEU A 16 6.45 -3.10 27.03
CA LEU A 16 5.41 -2.89 26.02
C LEU A 16 4.82 -1.48 26.12
N LEU A 17 4.59 -1.00 27.35
CA LEU A 17 4.15 0.37 27.62
C LEU A 17 5.21 1.41 27.23
N GLY A 18 6.50 1.12 27.49
CA GLY A 18 7.60 1.98 27.06
C GLY A 18 7.73 2.07 25.54
N ALA A 19 7.57 0.96 24.83
CA ALA A 19 7.56 0.91 23.36
C ALA A 19 6.37 1.65 22.76
N ALA A 20 5.16 1.47 23.32
CA ALA A 20 3.96 2.19 22.90
C ALA A 20 4.09 3.70 23.13
N PHE A 21 4.72 4.11 24.24
CA PHE A 21 4.97 5.52 24.54
C PHE A 21 5.99 6.16 23.58
N TRP A 22 7.04 5.42 23.21
CA TRP A 22 7.99 5.85 22.18
C TRP A 22 7.37 5.92 20.78
N ALA A 23 6.54 4.95 20.41
CA ALA A 23 5.76 4.98 19.17
C ALA A 23 4.80 6.18 19.14
N GLY A 24 4.16 6.50 20.26
CA GLY A 24 3.30 7.68 20.41
C GLY A 24 4.06 9.01 20.27
N MET A 25 5.32 9.10 20.72
CA MET A 25 6.14 10.29 20.47
C MET A 25 6.60 10.42 19.01
N TYR A 26 6.79 9.32 18.30
CA TYR A 26 7.11 9.34 16.86
C TYR A 26 5.89 9.73 16.02
N LEU A 27 4.71 9.21 16.38
CA LEU A 27 3.43 9.56 15.76
C LEU A 27 2.97 10.99 16.08
N GLY A 28 3.46 11.59 17.18
CA GLY A 28 3.16 12.97 17.56
C GLY A 28 3.71 14.06 16.60
N GLN A 29 4.48 13.68 15.58
CA GLN A 29 4.89 14.58 14.49
C GLN A 29 3.97 14.51 13.26
N GLN A 30 2.95 13.63 13.25
CA GLN A 30 1.98 13.50 12.16
C GLN A 30 0.61 14.09 12.54
N SER A 31 -0.02 14.75 11.57
CA SER A 31 -1.15 15.66 11.76
C SER A 31 -2.43 14.95 12.26
N PRO A 32 -3.26 15.59 13.10
CA PRO A 32 -4.45 14.98 13.74
C PRO A 32 -5.60 14.54 12.81
N GLU A 33 -5.61 14.95 11.55
CA GLU A 33 -6.71 14.70 10.59
C GLU A 33 -6.61 13.33 9.89
N GLU A 34 -5.41 12.71 9.86
CA GLU A 34 -5.16 11.46 9.14
C GLU A 34 -5.48 10.20 9.98
N ILE A 35 -5.53 10.32 11.31
CA ILE A 35 -5.67 9.19 12.24
C ILE A 35 -7.14 8.93 12.64
N GLN A 36 -8.00 9.96 12.66
CA GLN A 36 -9.41 9.80 13.04
C GLN A 36 -10.29 9.14 11.95
N ARG A 37 -9.93 9.29 10.66
CA ARG A 37 -10.59 8.56 9.57
C ARG A 37 -10.25 7.07 9.60
N GLN A 38 -9.00 6.74 9.91
CA GLN A 38 -8.50 5.37 9.97
C GLN A 38 -9.23 4.51 11.02
N PHE A 39 -9.75 5.08 12.12
CA PHE A 39 -10.41 4.30 13.19
C PHE A 39 -11.93 4.13 13.06
N GLN A 40 -12.62 4.96 12.27
CA GLN A 40 -14.08 4.85 12.11
C GLN A 40 -14.51 3.99 10.91
N GLU A 41 -13.72 3.91 9.85
CA GLU A 41 -13.97 2.99 8.73
C GLU A 41 -13.76 1.52 9.14
N LEU A 42 -12.77 1.24 9.99
CA LEU A 42 -12.52 -0.09 10.59
C LEU A 42 -13.73 -0.66 11.36
N SER A 43 -14.69 0.17 11.77
CA SER A 43 -15.86 -0.27 12.53
C SER A 43 -17.06 -0.68 11.65
N GLN A 44 -17.08 -0.34 10.35
CA GLN A 44 -18.07 -0.85 9.38
C GLN A 44 -17.60 -2.15 8.69
N GLU A 45 -16.30 -2.43 8.75
CA GLU A 45 -15.59 -3.50 8.05
C GLU A 45 -15.98 -4.94 8.45
N VAL A 46 -16.74 -5.14 9.52
CA VAL A 46 -17.04 -6.50 10.03
C VAL A 46 -18.43 -7.01 9.61
N VAL A 47 -19.31 -6.17 9.05
CA VAL A 47 -20.73 -6.51 8.88
C VAL A 47 -21.09 -7.09 7.49
N ASP A 48 -20.35 -6.79 6.43
CA ASP A 48 -20.64 -7.28 5.05
C ASP A 48 -19.95 -8.61 4.68
N GLN A 49 -19.28 -9.24 5.65
CA GLN A 49 -18.22 -10.23 5.49
C GLN A 49 -18.64 -11.65 5.01
N THR A 50 -19.82 -11.86 4.39
CA THR A 50 -20.21 -13.23 3.97
C THR A 50 -20.88 -13.33 2.58
N VAL A 51 -21.28 -12.21 1.97
CA VAL A 51 -21.73 -12.18 0.56
C VAL A 51 -20.74 -11.38 -0.33
N GLY A 52 -19.96 -10.46 0.25
CA GLY A 52 -19.01 -9.60 -0.48
C GLY A 52 -17.71 -10.24 -0.96
N LEU A 53 -17.24 -11.36 -0.37
CA LEU A 53 -15.90 -11.90 -0.61
C LEU A 53 -15.61 -12.27 -2.08
N VAL A 54 -16.59 -12.81 -2.83
CA VAL A 54 -16.40 -13.17 -4.25
C VAL A 54 -16.44 -11.93 -5.17
N GLU A 55 -17.14 -10.87 -4.76
CA GLU A 55 -17.12 -9.60 -5.48
C GLU A 55 -15.83 -8.82 -5.19
N THR A 56 -15.26 -8.96 -3.99
CA THR A 56 -14.01 -8.32 -3.57
C THR A 56 -12.85 -8.73 -4.48
N ASP A 57 -12.61 -10.03 -4.70
CA ASP A 57 -11.47 -10.49 -5.51
C ASP A 57 -11.56 -10.00 -6.97
N LEU A 58 -12.75 -10.07 -7.58
CA LEU A 58 -12.98 -9.55 -8.93
C LEU A 58 -12.78 -8.02 -9.01
N LEU A 59 -13.16 -7.29 -7.96
CA LEU A 59 -12.94 -5.85 -7.88
C LEU A 59 -11.46 -5.51 -7.71
N VAL A 60 -10.72 -6.25 -6.87
CA VAL A 60 -9.26 -6.11 -6.74
C VAL A 60 -8.60 -6.39 -8.09
N GLN A 61 -8.89 -7.53 -8.72
CA GLN A 61 -8.33 -7.90 -10.01
C GLN A 61 -8.60 -6.83 -11.08
N LYS A 62 -9.82 -6.29 -11.12
CA LYS A 62 -10.17 -5.17 -12.01
C LYS A 62 -9.30 -3.94 -11.75
N LYS A 63 -9.07 -3.58 -10.49
CA LYS A 63 -8.22 -2.42 -10.13
C LYS A 63 -6.76 -2.66 -10.47
N VAL A 64 -6.23 -3.86 -10.22
CA VAL A 64 -4.87 -4.24 -10.63
C VAL A 64 -4.74 -4.19 -12.16
N LEU A 65 -5.73 -4.66 -12.91
CA LEU A 65 -5.72 -4.56 -14.38
C LEU A 65 -5.73 -3.10 -14.87
N GLN A 66 -6.51 -2.24 -14.22
CA GLN A 66 -6.51 -0.80 -14.52
C GLN A 66 -5.15 -0.16 -14.19
N ALA A 67 -4.54 -0.54 -13.07
CA ALA A 67 -3.21 -0.10 -12.68
C ALA A 67 -2.14 -0.52 -13.71
N ALA A 68 -2.17 -1.79 -14.14
CA ALA A 68 -1.26 -2.32 -15.16
C ALA A 68 -1.42 -1.61 -16.50
N SER A 69 -2.66 -1.35 -16.95
CA SER A 69 -2.91 -0.58 -18.17
C SER A 69 -2.38 0.85 -18.06
N GLY A 70 -2.61 1.54 -16.93
CA GLY A 70 -2.09 2.88 -16.69
C GLY A 70 -0.55 2.90 -16.69
N PHE A 71 0.07 1.86 -16.11
CA PHE A 71 1.52 1.75 -16.03
C PHE A 71 2.15 1.58 -17.42
N LEU A 72 1.58 0.70 -18.25
CA LEU A 72 2.03 0.49 -19.63
C LEU A 72 1.85 1.75 -20.48
N ASN A 73 0.74 2.47 -20.30
CA ASN A 73 0.54 3.77 -20.94
C ASN A 73 1.62 4.77 -20.50
N GLY A 74 1.89 4.88 -19.20
CA GLY A 74 2.93 5.76 -18.67
C GLY A 74 4.32 5.43 -19.22
N LYS A 75 4.68 4.14 -19.26
CA LYS A 75 5.93 3.66 -19.88
C LYS A 75 6.02 4.06 -21.35
N SER A 76 4.94 3.87 -22.13
CA SER A 76 4.88 4.32 -23.53
C SER A 76 5.08 5.83 -23.65
N LYS A 77 4.46 6.63 -22.78
CA LYS A 77 4.60 8.09 -22.81
C LYS A 77 6.03 8.56 -22.54
N VAL A 78 6.78 7.88 -21.66
CA VAL A 78 8.21 8.15 -21.49
C VAL A 78 8.99 7.84 -22.78
N MET A 79 8.69 6.69 -23.42
CA MET A 79 9.34 6.30 -24.68
C MET A 79 9.04 7.29 -25.83
N ASP A 80 7.84 7.87 -25.82
CA ASP A 80 7.40 8.89 -26.79
C ASP A 80 7.96 10.30 -26.49
N GLY A 81 8.71 10.47 -25.41
CA GLY A 81 9.28 11.76 -25.00
C GLY A 81 8.31 12.70 -24.29
N ASN A 82 7.22 12.17 -23.72
CA ASN A 82 6.17 12.91 -23.02
C ASN A 82 6.16 12.57 -21.50
N PRO A 83 7.18 13.00 -20.73
CA PRO A 83 7.29 12.64 -19.31
C PRO A 83 6.16 13.18 -18.43
N ASP A 84 5.59 14.35 -18.76
CA ASP A 84 4.46 14.91 -18.01
C ASP A 84 3.21 14.04 -18.13
N GLU A 85 2.93 13.53 -19.33
CA GLU A 85 1.84 12.58 -19.56
C GLU A 85 2.13 11.24 -18.88
N ALA A 86 3.40 10.81 -18.86
CA ALA A 86 3.78 9.60 -18.14
C ALA A 86 3.54 9.72 -16.64
N ILE A 87 3.91 10.85 -16.03
CA ILE A 87 3.68 11.13 -14.61
C ILE A 87 2.18 11.07 -14.29
N ALA A 88 1.34 11.63 -15.15
CA ALA A 88 -0.11 11.59 -14.99
C ALA A 88 -0.70 10.17 -15.11
N GLU A 89 -0.20 9.35 -16.03
CA GLU A 89 -0.61 7.95 -16.14
C GLU A 89 -0.14 7.12 -14.93
N LEU A 90 1.07 7.35 -14.42
CA LEU A 90 1.58 6.70 -13.21
C LEU A 90 0.80 7.13 -11.95
N GLU A 91 0.34 8.38 -11.88
CA GLU A 91 -0.55 8.83 -10.80
C GLU A 91 -1.88 8.05 -10.81
N LYS A 92 -2.50 7.87 -11.98
CA LYS A 92 -3.69 7.01 -12.11
C LYS A 92 -3.42 5.56 -11.69
N THR A 93 -2.25 5.03 -12.05
CA THR A 93 -1.83 3.69 -11.61
C THR A 93 -1.77 3.60 -10.09
N LEU A 94 -1.17 4.58 -9.41
CA LEU A 94 -1.12 4.64 -7.95
C LEU A 94 -2.52 4.76 -7.34
N ASP A 95 -3.41 5.54 -7.94
CA ASP A 95 -4.81 5.64 -7.49
C ASP A 95 -5.52 4.28 -7.57
N TYR A 96 -5.37 3.55 -8.67
CA TYR A 96 -5.97 2.22 -8.81
C TYR A 96 -5.41 1.21 -7.81
N LEU A 97 -4.10 1.23 -7.53
CA LEU A 97 -3.50 0.38 -6.49
C LEU A 97 -4.00 0.77 -5.09
N GLY A 98 -4.11 2.06 -4.80
CA GLY A 98 -4.69 2.56 -3.56
C GLY A 98 -6.16 2.16 -3.39
N GLU A 99 -6.93 2.12 -4.47
CA GLU A 99 -8.30 1.58 -4.46
C GLU A 99 -8.31 0.06 -4.24
N ALA A 100 -7.39 -0.70 -4.84
CA ALA A 100 -7.27 -2.14 -4.62
C ALA A 100 -6.97 -2.48 -3.15
N ILE A 101 -6.07 -1.73 -2.51
CA ILE A 101 -5.74 -1.89 -1.07
C ILE A 101 -6.96 -1.59 -0.19
N LYS A 102 -7.76 -0.58 -0.53
CA LYS A 102 -9.00 -0.27 0.19
C LYS A 102 -10.05 -1.38 0.06
N ILE A 103 -10.07 -2.08 -1.06
CA ILE A 103 -11.01 -3.18 -1.31
C ILE A 103 -10.62 -4.43 -0.51
N SER A 104 -9.32 -4.74 -0.42
CA SER A 104 -8.80 -5.88 0.36
C SER A 104 -7.70 -5.43 1.32
N PRO A 105 -8.08 -4.91 2.51
CA PRO A 105 -7.12 -4.43 3.49
C PRO A 105 -6.45 -5.58 4.25
N GLY A 106 -5.12 -5.58 4.25
CA GLY A 106 -4.30 -6.53 5.00
C GLY A 106 -4.11 -7.90 4.34
N GLY A 107 -3.11 -8.64 4.82
CA GLY A 107 -2.69 -9.91 4.24
C GLY A 107 -1.71 -9.76 3.06
N ASP A 108 -1.26 -10.90 2.53
CA ASP A 108 -0.15 -10.97 1.57
C ASP A 108 -0.41 -10.14 0.30
N ILE A 109 -1.64 -10.15 -0.22
CA ILE A 109 -2.03 -9.36 -1.41
C ILE A 109 -1.94 -7.85 -1.12
N SER A 110 -2.41 -7.39 0.04
CA SER A 110 -2.31 -5.98 0.43
C SER A 110 -0.86 -5.54 0.59
N ASP A 111 -0.01 -6.40 1.14
CA ASP A 111 1.42 -6.12 1.29
C ASP A 111 2.12 -6.04 -0.07
N ALA A 112 1.79 -6.94 -1.00
CA ALA A 112 2.29 -6.90 -2.38
C ALA A 112 1.79 -5.66 -3.15
N LEU A 113 0.54 -5.24 -2.94
CA LEU A 113 -0.02 -4.01 -3.52
C LEU A 113 0.72 -2.76 -2.99
N LEU A 114 1.00 -2.70 -1.68
CA LEU A 114 1.74 -1.60 -1.06
C LEU A 114 3.19 -1.52 -1.55
N ASP A 115 3.87 -2.67 -1.70
CA ASP A 115 5.23 -2.73 -2.26
C ASP A 115 5.25 -2.25 -3.72
N THR A 116 4.31 -2.72 -4.53
CA THR A 116 4.15 -2.30 -5.94
C THR A 116 3.85 -0.80 -6.04
N MET A 117 2.95 -0.29 -5.19
CA MET A 117 2.62 1.14 -5.12
C MET A 117 3.83 1.99 -4.72
N THR A 118 4.66 1.51 -3.79
CA THR A 118 5.90 2.18 -3.37
C THR A 118 6.90 2.27 -4.53
N ASN A 119 7.14 1.15 -5.22
CA ASN A 119 8.07 1.07 -6.33
C ASN A 119 7.65 2.00 -7.50
N ILE A 120 6.37 1.99 -7.88
CA ILE A 120 5.83 2.87 -8.92
C ILE A 120 5.84 4.35 -8.44
N GLY A 121 5.62 4.60 -7.16
CA GLY A 121 5.69 5.93 -6.56
C GLY A 121 7.09 6.54 -6.66
N ASP A 122 8.13 5.74 -6.42
CA ASP A 122 9.53 6.13 -6.56
C ASP A 122 9.90 6.38 -8.04
N LEU A 123 9.36 5.57 -8.95
CA LEU A 123 9.50 5.77 -10.37
C LEU A 123 8.91 7.12 -10.80
N ARG A 124 7.66 7.39 -10.43
CA ARG A 124 6.97 8.66 -10.72
C ARG A 124 7.75 9.85 -10.16
N ARG A 125 8.27 9.74 -8.92
CA ARG A 125 9.09 10.79 -8.30
C ARG A 125 10.36 11.04 -9.10
N SER A 126 11.07 9.98 -9.50
CA SER A 126 12.28 10.11 -10.33
C SER A 126 12.00 10.84 -11.64
N LEU A 127 10.89 10.53 -12.32
CA LEU A 127 10.47 11.24 -13.53
C LEU A 127 10.13 12.72 -13.25
N THR A 128 9.46 12.99 -12.14
CA THR A 128 9.11 14.37 -11.70
C THR A 128 10.37 15.19 -11.44
N ASP A 129 11.40 14.57 -10.89
CA ASP A 129 12.70 15.19 -10.63
C ASP A 129 13.56 15.32 -11.92
N GLY A 130 13.02 14.93 -13.08
CA GLY A 130 13.70 14.97 -14.37
C GLY A 130 14.81 13.91 -14.52
N GLN A 131 14.81 12.89 -13.67
CA GLN A 131 15.79 11.82 -13.71
C GLN A 131 15.39 10.75 -14.72
N ALA A 132 16.39 10.21 -15.42
CA ALA A 132 16.19 9.04 -16.26
C ALA A 132 15.99 7.80 -15.37
N VAL A 133 14.89 7.09 -15.59
CA VAL A 133 14.61 5.79 -14.96
C VAL A 133 15.21 4.69 -15.83
N SER A 134 15.93 3.74 -15.22
CA SER A 134 16.54 2.63 -15.95
C SER A 134 15.48 1.65 -16.47
N PRO A 135 15.74 0.94 -17.59
CA PRO A 135 14.85 -0.11 -18.08
C PRO A 135 14.53 -1.18 -17.03
N ASP A 136 15.52 -1.58 -16.23
CA ASP A 136 15.37 -2.60 -15.18
C ASP A 136 14.34 -2.18 -14.13
N THR A 137 14.27 -0.90 -13.76
CA THR A 137 13.26 -0.40 -12.81
C THR A 137 11.86 -0.43 -13.41
N TRP A 138 11.72 -0.17 -14.71
CA TRP A 138 10.44 -0.34 -15.41
C TRP A 138 10.02 -1.80 -15.53
N GLU A 139 10.97 -2.72 -15.64
CA GLU A 139 10.72 -4.15 -15.71
C GLU A 139 10.31 -4.70 -14.35
N GLU A 140 11.02 -4.35 -13.28
CA GLU A 140 10.66 -4.74 -11.91
C GLU A 140 9.23 -4.29 -11.54
N ALA A 141 8.88 -3.04 -11.82
CA ALA A 141 7.53 -2.53 -11.58
C ALA A 141 6.46 -3.29 -12.38
N GLN A 142 6.79 -3.67 -13.62
CA GLN A 142 5.90 -4.45 -14.47
C GLN A 142 5.72 -5.88 -13.94
N GLU A 143 6.80 -6.55 -13.56
CA GLU A 143 6.77 -7.91 -13.00
C GLU A 143 5.93 -7.97 -11.73
N LYS A 144 6.05 -6.96 -10.84
CA LYS A 144 5.23 -6.88 -9.63
C LYS A 144 3.74 -6.72 -9.93
N LEU A 145 3.38 -5.88 -10.92
CA LEU A 145 2.00 -5.75 -11.39
C LEU A 145 1.47 -7.05 -12.00
N GLU A 146 2.29 -7.76 -12.77
CA GLU A 146 1.94 -9.04 -13.37
C GLU A 146 1.79 -10.15 -12.32
N ALA A 147 2.61 -10.14 -11.27
CA ALA A 147 2.49 -11.06 -10.14
C ALA A 147 1.17 -10.86 -9.41
N LEU A 148 0.78 -9.60 -9.15
CA LEU A 148 -0.51 -9.27 -8.54
C LEU A 148 -1.69 -9.81 -9.35
N LEU A 149 -1.64 -9.73 -10.69
CA LEU A 149 -2.69 -10.29 -11.56
C LEU A 149 -2.78 -11.82 -11.53
N GLN A 150 -1.71 -12.50 -11.15
CA GLN A 150 -1.68 -13.96 -11.03
C GLN A 150 -2.14 -14.43 -9.64
N GLU A 151 -1.98 -13.58 -8.63
CA GLU A 151 -2.37 -13.86 -7.25
C GLU A 151 -3.83 -13.52 -6.94
N THR A 152 -4.47 -12.63 -7.74
CA THR A 152 -5.88 -12.24 -7.65
C THR A 152 -6.76 -13.00 -8.65
#